data_AF-A0A3S3QFP8-F1
#
_entry.id   AF-A0A3S3QFP8-F1
#
_cell.length_a   1.000
_cell.length_b   1.000
_cell.length_c   1.000
_cell.angle_alpha   90.00
_cell.angle_beta   90.00
_cell.angle_gamma   90.00
#
_symmetry.space_group_name_H-M   'P 1'
#
loop_
_entity.id
_entity.type
_entity.pdbx_description
1 polymer ?
#
loop_
_entity_poly.entity_id
_entity_poly.type
_entity_poly.pdbx_seq_one_letter_code
_entity_poly.pdbx_strand_id
1 'polypeptide(L)'
;MKYILLIGDGMGDTPVPELGGKTPLEAADKPAIDRLCAAAEPLLVRTVPDGYPPGSDVANLSLLGYEPEKYYTGRAPLEAASMGVAIPEDALAFRCNLVTVEYLDDDCMTMIDYSAGHISSEEAAELIAAVQEACGTDRLCFYPGVSYRHLLIHQGGGPDSLRTVPPHDYMDQDVTEFYQQYLGVDYLAELMRISARVLADHPVNQRRQAEGKRPANSIWIGGGKK
;
A
#
# COMPACT_ATOMS: atom_id res chain seq x y z
N MET A 1 32.78 -16.56 -8.24
CA MET A 1 31.51 -17.20 -8.64
C MET A 1 30.44 -16.12 -8.75
N LYS A 2 29.48 -16.22 -9.66
CA LYS A 2 28.34 -15.29 -9.78
C LYS A 2 27.07 -16.05 -9.42
N TYR A 3 26.11 -15.38 -8.79
CA TYR A 3 24.82 -15.95 -8.38
C TYR A 3 23.68 -15.21 -9.07
N ILE A 4 22.60 -15.92 -9.37
CA ILE A 4 21.35 -15.38 -9.91
C ILE A 4 20.23 -15.89 -9.00
N LEU A 5 19.42 -14.96 -8.49
CA LEU A 5 18.18 -15.27 -7.79
C LEU A 5 17.01 -14.90 -8.72
N LEU A 6 16.19 -15.89 -9.07
CA LEU A 6 14.99 -15.71 -9.90
C LEU A 6 13.76 -15.97 -9.04
N ILE A 7 12.91 -14.95 -8.87
CA ILE A 7 11.74 -14.99 -7.98
C ILE A 7 10.47 -14.92 -8.84
N GLY A 8 9.65 -15.97 -8.80
CA GLY A 8 8.32 -15.95 -9.39
C GLY A 8 7.33 -15.33 -8.40
N ASP A 9 7.01 -14.04 -8.58
CA ASP A 9 6.05 -13.35 -7.72
C ASP A 9 4.67 -13.99 -7.83
N GLY A 10 4.06 -14.33 -6.69
CA GLY A 10 2.78 -15.05 -6.64
C GLY A 10 2.77 -16.42 -7.33
N MET A 11 3.93 -17.05 -7.57
CA MET A 11 4.01 -18.29 -8.37
C MET A 11 3.44 -19.53 -7.64
N GLY A 12 3.42 -19.52 -6.31
CA GLY A 12 2.83 -20.59 -5.52
C GLY A 12 1.30 -20.50 -5.54
N ASP A 13 0.63 -21.63 -5.76
CA ASP A 13 -0.82 -21.70 -5.85
C ASP A 13 -1.33 -23.06 -5.34
N THR A 14 -2.65 -23.20 -5.32
CA THR A 14 -3.40 -24.39 -4.97
C THR A 14 -3.91 -25.13 -6.21
N PRO A 15 -4.23 -26.43 -6.10
CA PRO A 15 -4.87 -27.19 -7.18
C PRO A 15 -6.19 -26.57 -7.66
N VAL A 16 -6.36 -26.45 -8.98
CA VAL A 16 -7.52 -25.80 -9.60
C VAL A 16 -8.34 -26.82 -10.42
N PRO A 17 -9.67 -26.94 -10.24
CA PRO A 17 -10.50 -27.92 -10.96
C PRO A 17 -10.43 -27.82 -12.49
N GLU A 18 -10.41 -26.60 -13.04
CA GLU A 18 -10.34 -26.30 -14.46
C GLU A 18 -9.03 -26.78 -15.10
N LEU A 19 -7.98 -26.96 -14.28
CA LEU A 19 -6.68 -27.50 -14.68
C LEU A 19 -6.57 -29.02 -14.41
N GLY A 20 -7.70 -29.69 -14.16
CA GLY A 20 -7.73 -31.11 -13.82
C GLY A 20 -7.15 -31.41 -12.44
N GLY A 21 -7.27 -30.47 -11.49
CA GLY A 21 -6.74 -30.62 -10.13
C GLY A 21 -5.23 -30.38 -10.02
N LYS A 22 -4.65 -29.65 -10.97
CA LYS A 22 -3.25 -29.20 -10.93
C LYS A 22 -3.16 -27.74 -10.49
N THR A 23 -2.03 -27.34 -9.94
CA THR A 23 -1.67 -25.92 -9.82
C THR A 23 -1.36 -25.32 -11.20
N PRO A 24 -1.45 -23.98 -11.38
CA PRO A 24 -1.03 -23.33 -12.62
C PRO A 24 0.41 -23.65 -13.03
N LEU A 25 1.34 -23.73 -12.06
CA LEU A 25 2.74 -24.06 -12.33
C LEU A 25 2.91 -25.50 -12.84
N GLU A 26 2.13 -26.46 -12.33
CA GLU A 26 2.13 -27.85 -12.82
C GLU A 26 1.49 -28.00 -14.20
N ALA A 27 0.47 -27.20 -14.51
CA ALA A 27 -0.22 -27.23 -15.80
C ALA A 27 0.56 -26.54 -16.92
N ALA A 28 1.41 -25.56 -16.58
CA ALA A 28 2.18 -24.78 -17.55
C ALA A 28 3.26 -25.60 -18.27
N ASP A 29 3.39 -25.37 -19.58
CA ASP A 29 4.52 -25.85 -20.39
C ASP A 29 5.75 -24.97 -20.13
N LYS A 30 6.72 -25.49 -19.37
CA LYS A 30 7.86 -24.73 -18.82
C LYS A 30 9.19 -25.51 -18.96
N PRO A 31 9.60 -25.88 -20.17
CA PRO A 31 10.73 -26.81 -20.40
C PRO A 31 12.06 -26.30 -19.81
N ALA A 32 12.24 -24.98 -19.70
CA ALA A 32 13.43 -24.40 -19.08
C ALA A 32 13.48 -24.62 -17.56
N ILE A 33 12.35 -24.41 -16.87
CA ILE A 33 12.23 -24.63 -15.41
C ILE A 33 12.35 -26.12 -15.12
N ASP A 34 11.63 -26.97 -15.87
CA ASP A 34 11.63 -28.42 -15.68
C ASP A 34 13.04 -29.00 -15.87
N ARG A 35 13.78 -28.54 -16.88
CA ARG A 35 15.19 -28.92 -17.11
C ARG A 35 16.10 -28.49 -15.96
N LEU A 36 15.90 -27.28 -15.41
CA LEU A 36 16.70 -26.80 -14.28
C LEU A 36 16.41 -27.61 -13.02
N CYS A 37 15.14 -27.86 -12.71
CA CYS A 37 14.71 -28.65 -11.56
C CYS A 37 15.25 -30.09 -11.62
N ALA A 38 15.31 -30.72 -12.80
CA ALA A 38 15.86 -32.06 -12.97
C ALA A 38 17.36 -32.17 -12.64
N ALA A 39 18.09 -31.05 -12.66
CA ALA A 39 19.52 -30.97 -12.35
C ALA A 39 19.82 -30.25 -11.03
N ALA A 40 18.79 -29.85 -10.29
CA ALA A 40 18.89 -29.08 -9.06
C ALA A 40 18.44 -29.88 -7.84
N GLU A 41 18.67 -29.32 -6.66
CA GLU A 41 18.07 -29.80 -5.41
C GLU A 41 16.78 -28.99 -5.13
N PRO A 42 15.59 -29.60 -5.23
CA PRO A 42 14.35 -28.91 -4.94
C PRO A 42 14.17 -28.75 -3.44
N LEU A 43 13.79 -27.56 -3.01
CA LEU A 43 13.52 -27.23 -1.60
C LEU A 43 12.19 -26.51 -1.48
N LEU A 44 11.48 -26.78 -0.38
CA LEU A 44 10.36 -25.94 0.04
C LEU A 44 10.92 -24.81 0.92
N VAL A 45 10.67 -23.56 0.51
CA VAL A 45 11.16 -22.38 1.22
C VAL A 45 9.98 -21.60 1.78
N ARG A 46 10.02 -21.31 3.08
CA ARG A 46 9.16 -20.32 3.72
C ARG A 46 9.88 -18.98 3.71
N THR A 47 9.45 -18.05 2.85
CA THR A 47 10.07 -16.73 2.69
C THR A 47 9.54 -15.70 3.69
N VAL A 48 8.38 -15.95 4.29
CA VAL A 48 7.77 -15.09 5.31
C VAL A 48 7.76 -15.86 6.63
N PRO A 49 8.53 -15.42 7.65
CA PRO A 49 8.52 -16.05 8.97
C PRO A 49 7.16 -15.97 9.66
N ASP A 50 6.94 -16.85 10.63
CA ASP A 50 5.71 -16.85 11.43
C ASP A 50 5.57 -15.52 12.20
N GLY A 51 4.34 -15.00 12.28
CA GLY A 51 4.07 -13.72 12.93
C GLY A 51 4.23 -12.48 12.02
N TYR A 52 4.65 -12.66 10.77
CA TYR A 52 4.69 -11.59 9.77
C TYR A 52 3.55 -11.70 8.75
N PRO A 53 3.03 -10.57 8.26
CA PRO A 53 2.08 -10.61 7.15
C PRO A 53 2.77 -11.14 5.88
N PRO A 54 2.08 -11.92 5.03
CA PRO A 54 2.64 -12.49 3.81
C PRO A 54 2.80 -11.45 2.68
N GLY A 55 3.61 -10.42 2.93
CA GLY A 55 3.89 -9.34 1.99
C GLY A 55 5.20 -9.54 1.22
N SER A 56 5.26 -9.00 0.00
CA SER A 56 6.47 -9.02 -0.82
C SER A 56 7.65 -8.31 -0.15
N ASP A 57 7.40 -7.35 0.73
CA ASP A 57 8.42 -6.66 1.52
C ASP A 57 9.19 -7.63 2.43
N VAL A 58 8.49 -8.37 3.30
CA VAL A 58 9.10 -9.37 4.19
C VAL A 58 9.72 -10.50 3.38
N ALA A 59 9.03 -10.99 2.36
CA ALA A 59 9.53 -12.10 1.53
C ALA A 59 10.86 -11.76 0.84
N ASN A 60 10.97 -10.57 0.23
CA ASN A 60 12.20 -10.14 -0.43
C ASN A 60 13.32 -9.85 0.58
N LEU A 61 12.99 -9.28 1.75
CA LEU A 61 13.96 -9.06 2.82
C LEU A 61 14.62 -10.38 3.25
N SER A 62 13.81 -11.42 3.52
CA SER A 62 14.28 -12.76 3.85
C SER A 62 15.11 -13.39 2.73
N LEU A 63 14.66 -13.27 1.47
CA LEU A 63 15.36 -13.82 0.30
C LEU A 63 16.74 -13.17 0.07
N LEU A 64 16.90 -11.91 0.46
CA LEU A 64 18.17 -11.18 0.41
C LEU A 64 19.07 -11.49 1.61
N GLY A 65 18.62 -12.33 2.55
CA GLY A 65 19.41 -12.81 3.69
C GLY A 65 19.28 -11.96 4.95
N TYR A 66 18.31 -11.06 5.04
CA TYR A 66 18.05 -10.27 6.23
C TYR A 66 17.02 -10.98 7.13
N GLU A 67 17.24 -10.92 8.44
CA GLU A 67 16.30 -11.40 9.48
C GLU A 67 15.16 -10.38 9.68
N PRO A 68 13.90 -10.66 9.28
CA PRO A 68 12.80 -9.72 9.46
C PRO A 68 12.55 -9.34 10.92
N GLU A 69 12.89 -10.21 11.87
CA GLU A 69 12.85 -9.99 13.32
C GLU A 69 13.69 -8.78 13.75
N LYS A 70 14.76 -8.51 13.02
CA LYS A 70 15.72 -7.45 13.35
C LYS A 70 15.61 -6.24 12.43
N TYR A 71 15.28 -6.44 11.16
CA TYR A 71 15.41 -5.40 10.14
C TYR A 71 14.10 -4.93 9.53
N TYR A 72 12.98 -5.61 9.77
CA TYR A 72 11.71 -5.20 9.19
C TYR A 72 11.09 -4.02 9.93
N THR A 73 11.23 -2.84 9.32
CA THR A 73 10.68 -1.56 9.81
C THR A 73 9.32 -1.22 9.19
N GLY A 74 8.71 -2.15 8.44
CA GLY A 74 7.46 -1.93 7.73
C GLY A 74 7.64 -1.53 6.26
N ARG A 75 6.53 -1.47 5.52
CA ARG A 75 6.54 -1.19 4.09
C ARG A 75 6.86 0.27 3.74
N ALA A 76 6.33 1.20 4.53
CA ALA A 76 6.47 2.63 4.26
C ALA A 76 7.94 3.09 4.33
N PRO A 77 8.79 2.61 5.27
CA PRO A 77 10.22 2.93 5.23
C PRO A 77 10.96 2.43 3.99
N LEU A 78 10.60 1.25 3.47
CA LEU A 78 11.18 0.73 2.22
C LEU A 78 10.77 1.58 1.01
N GLU A 79 9.50 2.01 0.97
CA GLU A 79 9.01 2.93 -0.06
C GLU A 79 9.72 4.29 0.01
N ALA A 80 9.91 4.85 1.21
CA ALA A 80 10.66 6.10 1.41
C ALA A 80 12.11 5.99 0.89
N ALA A 81 12.80 4.89 1.21
CA ALA A 81 14.14 4.64 0.70
C ALA A 81 14.18 4.56 -0.84
N SER A 82 13.19 3.91 -1.47
CA SER A 82 13.08 3.85 -2.93
C SER A 82 12.86 5.22 -3.59
N MET A 83 12.22 6.14 -2.88
CA MET A 83 11.95 7.51 -3.31
C MET A 83 13.10 8.48 -2.99
N GLY A 84 14.15 8.02 -2.28
CA GLY A 84 15.21 8.88 -1.78
C GLY A 84 14.78 9.82 -0.65
N VAL A 85 13.68 9.52 0.03
CA VAL A 85 13.17 10.30 1.17
C VAL A 85 13.80 9.77 2.45
N ALA A 86 14.54 10.63 3.15
CA ALA A 86 15.10 10.31 4.46
C ALA A 86 14.00 10.36 5.53
N ILE A 87 14.01 9.37 6.43
CA ILE A 87 13.12 9.32 7.59
C ILE A 87 13.95 9.72 8.80
N PRO A 88 13.62 10.84 9.47
CA PRO A 88 14.30 11.22 10.70
C PRO A 88 14.10 10.19 11.82
N GLU A 89 15.04 10.13 12.77
CA GLU A 89 15.07 9.13 13.85
C GLU A 89 13.80 9.15 14.72
N ASP A 90 13.20 10.32 14.89
CA ASP A 90 11.97 10.53 15.65
C ASP A 90 10.70 10.56 14.77
N ALA A 91 10.79 10.14 13.51
CA ALA A 91 9.68 10.13 12.58
C ALA A 91 9.15 8.73 12.31
N LEU A 92 7.92 8.67 11.80
CA LEU A 92 7.29 7.48 11.27
C LEU A 92 7.01 7.68 9.78
N ALA A 93 7.21 6.63 9.00
CA ALA A 93 6.74 6.58 7.63
C ALA A 93 5.40 5.83 7.59
N PHE A 94 4.43 6.44 6.92
CA PHE A 94 3.14 5.83 6.59
C PHE A 94 2.96 5.80 5.09
N ARG A 95 2.25 4.79 4.60
CA ARG A 95 1.65 4.88 3.27
C ARG A 95 0.46 5.81 3.33
N CYS A 96 0.31 6.63 2.29
CA CYS A 96 -0.86 7.46 2.04
C CYS A 96 -1.42 7.05 0.68
N ASN A 97 -2.58 6.41 0.68
CA ASN A 97 -3.25 6.01 -0.55
C ASN A 97 -4.29 7.05 -0.95
N LEU A 98 -4.38 7.38 -2.24
CA LEU A 98 -5.53 8.07 -2.79
C LEU A 98 -6.64 7.04 -3.10
N VAL A 99 -7.83 7.25 -2.55
CA VAL A 99 -8.95 6.30 -2.65
C VAL A 99 -10.23 6.98 -3.12
N THR A 100 -11.17 6.18 -3.62
CA THR A 100 -12.56 6.59 -3.84
C THR A 100 -13.43 5.99 -2.75
N VAL A 101 -14.14 6.87 -2.05
CA VAL A 101 -15.05 6.50 -0.96
C VAL A 101 -16.42 7.12 -1.21
N GLU A 102 -17.46 6.49 -0.69
CA GLU A 102 -18.82 7.01 -0.71
C GLU A 102 -19.35 7.11 0.72
N TYR A 103 -19.97 8.24 1.02
CA TYR A 103 -20.70 8.47 2.27
C TYR A 103 -22.17 8.18 1.97
N LEU A 104 -22.69 7.06 2.47
CA LEU A 104 -24.07 6.65 2.24
C LEU A 104 -25.03 7.43 3.17
N ASP A 105 -24.55 7.79 4.36
CA ASP A 105 -25.15 8.71 5.33
C ASP A 105 -24.03 9.36 6.19
N ASP A 106 -24.40 10.17 7.20
CA ASP A 106 -23.42 10.89 8.04
C ASP A 106 -22.47 9.94 8.83
N ASP A 107 -22.83 8.67 8.98
CA ASP A 107 -22.13 7.70 9.84
C ASP A 107 -21.55 6.51 9.06
N CYS A 108 -21.85 6.32 7.78
CA CYS A 108 -21.45 5.16 6.99
C CYS A 108 -20.56 5.54 5.80
N MET A 109 -19.34 4.99 5.78
CA MET A 109 -18.35 5.20 4.73
C MET A 109 -17.98 3.87 4.06
N THR A 110 -18.18 3.79 2.76
CA THR A 110 -17.82 2.62 1.93
C THR A 110 -16.59 2.89 1.08
N MET A 111 -15.65 1.95 1.03
CA MET A 111 -14.48 2.00 0.15
C MET A 111 -14.85 1.49 -1.25
N ILE A 112 -15.18 2.41 -2.16
CA ILE A 112 -15.58 2.08 -3.54
C ILE A 112 -14.38 1.63 -4.38
N ASP A 113 -13.21 2.24 -4.16
CA ASP A 113 -11.99 1.87 -4.89
C ASP A 113 -10.73 2.30 -4.15
N TYR A 114 -9.88 1.35 -3.77
CA TYR A 114 -8.62 1.59 -3.07
C TYR A 114 -7.55 2.32 -3.92
N SER A 115 -7.78 2.45 -5.23
CA SER A 115 -6.84 3.00 -6.22
C SER A 115 -7.38 4.20 -6.98
N ALA A 116 -8.62 4.60 -6.69
CA ALA A 116 -9.37 5.58 -7.44
C ALA A 116 -9.39 5.31 -8.96
N GLY A 117 -9.59 4.05 -9.36
CA GLY A 117 -9.58 3.62 -10.75
C GLY A 117 -8.18 3.62 -11.36
N HIS A 118 -7.18 3.14 -10.60
CA HIS A 118 -5.76 3.19 -10.96
C HIS A 118 -5.34 4.57 -11.47
N ILE A 119 -5.58 5.61 -10.66
CA ILE A 119 -5.20 6.98 -10.99
C ILE A 119 -3.74 7.06 -11.48
N SER A 120 -3.52 7.87 -12.52
CA SER A 120 -2.18 8.06 -13.08
C SER A 120 -1.25 8.72 -12.07
N SER A 121 0.06 8.49 -12.19
CA SER A 121 1.03 9.12 -11.30
C SER A 121 1.03 10.64 -11.44
N GLU A 122 0.78 11.14 -12.65
CA GLU A 122 0.72 12.56 -12.98
C GLU A 122 -0.44 13.25 -12.25
N GLU A 123 -1.66 12.71 -12.40
CA GLU A 123 -2.85 13.25 -11.73
C GLU A 123 -2.74 13.13 -10.20
N ALA A 124 -2.22 12.00 -9.72
CA ALA A 124 -2.05 11.76 -8.30
C ALA A 124 -1.00 12.68 -7.67
N ALA A 125 0.07 13.00 -8.39
CA ALA A 125 1.09 13.94 -7.93
C ALA A 125 0.52 15.35 -7.74
N GLU A 126 -0.34 15.82 -8.65
CA GLU A 126 -1.05 17.11 -8.50
C GLU A 126 -1.92 17.11 -7.23
N LEU A 127 -2.69 16.04 -7.00
CA LEU A 127 -3.55 15.91 -5.82
C LEU A 127 -2.76 15.87 -4.51
N ILE A 128 -1.66 15.11 -4.46
CA ILE A 128 -0.81 15.05 -3.27
C ILE A 128 -0.09 16.37 -3.01
N ALA A 129 0.31 17.10 -4.06
CA ALA A 129 0.86 18.43 -3.91
C ALA A 129 -0.17 19.38 -3.28
N ALA A 130 -1.44 19.34 -3.72
CA ALA A 130 -2.51 20.13 -3.13
C ALA A 130 -2.79 19.74 -1.66
N VAL A 131 -2.76 18.45 -1.32
CA VAL A 131 -2.87 17.99 0.07
C VAL A 131 -1.68 18.45 0.91
N GLN A 132 -0.45 18.42 0.37
CA GLN A 132 0.73 18.95 1.04
C GLN A 132 0.63 20.46 1.27
N GLU A 133 0.12 21.23 0.30
CA GLU A 133 -0.04 22.68 0.45
C GLU A 133 -1.07 23.03 1.53
N ALA A 134 -2.19 22.30 1.57
CA ALA A 134 -3.29 22.59 2.49
C ALA A 134 -3.11 21.99 3.89
N CYS A 135 -2.50 20.81 4.00
CA CYS A 135 -2.43 20.02 5.24
C CYS A 135 -1.00 19.77 5.72
N GLY A 136 0.02 20.12 4.93
CA GLY A 136 1.42 19.95 5.28
C GLY A 136 1.82 20.82 6.48
N THR A 137 2.59 20.25 7.39
CA THR A 137 3.10 20.93 8.58
C THR A 137 4.50 20.41 8.90
N ASP A 138 5.18 21.00 9.89
CA ASP A 138 6.39 20.40 10.45
C ASP A 138 6.15 18.97 10.97
N ARG A 139 4.91 18.60 11.27
CA ARG A 139 4.51 17.26 11.70
C ARG A 139 4.17 16.31 10.55
N LEU A 140 3.64 16.82 9.44
CA LEU A 140 3.07 16.02 8.36
C LEU A 140 3.66 16.44 7.02
N CYS A 141 4.43 15.55 6.40
CA CYS A 141 5.02 15.78 5.08
C CYS A 141 4.61 14.67 4.11
N PHE A 142 3.88 15.05 3.06
CA PHE A 142 3.42 14.16 2.00
C PHE A 142 4.38 14.19 0.81
N TYR A 143 4.64 13.01 0.24
CA TYR A 143 5.47 12.86 -0.95
C TYR A 143 4.73 12.05 -2.01
N PRO A 144 4.62 12.54 -3.25
CA PRO A 144 3.97 11.81 -4.31
C PRO A 144 4.80 10.58 -4.71
N GLY A 145 4.23 9.39 -4.53
CA GLY A 145 4.76 8.14 -5.08
C GLY A 145 4.14 7.77 -6.45
N VAL A 146 3.87 6.48 -6.64
CA VAL A 146 3.43 5.90 -7.93
C VAL A 146 1.94 5.58 -7.91
N SER A 147 1.23 6.05 -8.93
CA SER A 147 -0.22 5.88 -9.06
C SER A 147 -0.91 6.33 -7.76
N TYR A 148 -1.76 5.50 -7.16
CA TYR A 148 -2.50 5.79 -5.92
C TYR A 148 -1.67 5.66 -4.63
N ARG A 149 -0.36 5.39 -4.69
CA ARG A 149 0.47 5.04 -3.53
C ARG A 149 1.49 6.14 -3.25
N HIS A 150 1.37 6.77 -2.10
CA HIS A 150 2.18 7.91 -1.70
C HIS A 150 2.72 7.70 -0.29
N LEU A 151 3.58 8.62 0.14
CA LEU A 151 4.24 8.54 1.43
C LEU A 151 3.81 9.72 2.30
N LEU A 152 3.56 9.44 3.58
CA LEU A 152 3.42 10.43 4.64
C LEU A 152 4.54 10.21 5.65
N ILE A 153 5.42 11.19 5.81
CA ILE A 153 6.34 11.27 6.93
C ILE A 153 5.67 12.04 8.05
N HIS A 154 5.49 11.37 9.19
CA HIS A 154 4.93 11.92 10.40
C HIS A 154 6.06 12.16 11.41
N GLN A 155 6.38 13.42 11.72
CA GLN A 155 7.37 13.76 12.75
C GLN A 155 6.81 13.56 14.16
N GLY A 156 7.67 13.09 15.06
CA GLY A 156 7.30 12.71 16.41
C GLY A 156 6.62 11.34 16.46
N GLY A 157 6.49 10.81 17.68
CA GLY A 157 5.73 9.57 17.91
C GLY A 157 4.32 9.69 17.34
N GLY A 158 3.93 8.74 16.49
CA GLY A 158 2.56 8.59 16.03
C GLY A 158 1.60 8.25 17.18
N PRO A 159 0.28 8.26 16.95
CA PRO A 159 -0.67 7.89 17.98
C PRO A 159 -0.55 6.38 18.28
N ASP A 160 -0.24 6.01 19.52
CA ASP A 160 -0.15 4.59 19.94
C ASP A 160 -1.46 3.81 19.70
N SER A 161 -2.59 4.53 19.72
CA SER A 161 -3.92 4.00 19.46
C SER A 161 -4.23 3.78 17.98
N LEU A 162 -3.45 4.36 17.06
CA LEU A 162 -3.79 4.31 15.65
C LEU A 162 -3.68 2.86 15.14
N ARG A 163 -4.81 2.35 14.66
CA ARG A 163 -4.90 1.06 13.96
C ARG A 163 -5.27 1.37 12.51
N THR A 164 -4.49 0.81 11.60
CA THR A 164 -4.66 1.03 10.17
C THR A 164 -4.84 -0.30 9.47
N VAL A 165 -5.58 -0.29 8.37
CA VAL A 165 -5.80 -1.45 7.51
C VAL A 165 -5.42 -1.10 6.06
N PRO A 166 -4.91 -2.06 5.28
CA PRO A 166 -4.64 -1.85 3.86
C PRO A 166 -5.96 -1.66 3.09
N PRO A 167 -6.13 -0.58 2.31
CA PRO A 167 -7.43 -0.29 1.68
C PRO A 167 -7.83 -1.31 0.59
N HIS A 168 -6.88 -2.06 0.04
CA HIS A 168 -7.15 -3.05 -1.02
C HIS A 168 -7.87 -4.31 -0.53
N ASP A 169 -7.87 -4.58 0.77
CA ASP A 169 -8.60 -5.72 1.35
C ASP A 169 -10.10 -5.39 1.57
N TYR A 170 -10.49 -4.12 1.40
CA TYR A 170 -11.81 -3.60 1.76
C TYR A 170 -12.58 -2.98 0.57
N MET A 171 -12.29 -3.40 -0.67
CA MET A 171 -13.08 -2.95 -1.83
C MET A 171 -14.55 -3.34 -1.67
N ASP A 172 -15.45 -2.38 -1.94
CA ASP A 172 -16.91 -2.49 -1.83
C ASP A 172 -17.40 -2.90 -0.42
N GLN A 173 -16.62 -2.56 0.62
CA GLN A 173 -16.95 -2.85 2.02
C GLN A 173 -17.07 -1.57 2.86
N ASP A 174 -17.81 -1.69 3.96
CA ASP A 174 -17.87 -0.66 5.01
C ASP A 174 -16.49 -0.54 5.69
N VAL A 175 -15.98 0.69 5.74
CA VAL A 175 -14.69 1.04 6.35
C VAL A 175 -14.82 2.08 7.46
N THR A 176 -16.04 2.33 7.93
CA THR A 176 -16.39 3.35 8.92
C THR A 176 -15.55 3.22 10.18
N GLU A 177 -15.51 2.04 10.80
CA GLU A 177 -14.80 1.81 12.07
C GLU A 177 -13.30 2.11 11.95
N PHE A 178 -12.69 1.82 10.79
CA PHE A 178 -11.30 2.12 10.52
C PHE A 178 -11.08 3.61 10.28
N TYR A 179 -11.99 4.28 9.57
CA TYR A 179 -11.91 5.71 9.34
C TYR A 179 -12.06 6.51 10.64
N GLN A 180 -12.93 6.05 11.55
CA GLN A 180 -13.11 6.63 12.89
C GLN A 180 -11.83 6.57 13.74
N GLN A 181 -10.88 5.65 13.48
CA GLN A 181 -9.58 5.65 14.15
C GLN A 181 -8.77 6.92 13.83
N TYR A 182 -8.89 7.46 12.61
CA TYR A 182 -8.27 8.73 12.25
C TYR A 182 -8.97 9.90 12.94
N LEU A 183 -10.30 9.85 13.01
CA LEU A 183 -11.11 10.92 13.60
C LEU A 183 -10.96 11.00 15.13
N GLY A 184 -10.58 9.90 15.78
CA GLY A 184 -10.26 9.88 17.21
C GLY A 184 -8.95 10.59 17.60
N VAL A 185 -8.20 11.12 16.63
CA VAL A 185 -6.95 11.85 16.85
C VAL A 185 -7.08 13.25 16.24
N ASP A 186 -7.11 14.30 17.07
CA ASP A 186 -7.48 15.67 16.67
C ASP A 186 -6.83 16.17 15.36
N TYR A 187 -5.50 16.06 15.24
CA TYR A 187 -4.78 16.54 14.06
C TYR A 187 -4.99 15.64 12.82
N LEU A 188 -5.28 14.35 13.01
CA LEU A 188 -5.64 13.46 11.90
C LEU A 188 -7.09 13.69 11.48
N ALA A 189 -8.01 13.97 12.42
CA ALA A 189 -9.37 14.35 12.12
C ALA A 189 -9.42 15.64 11.28
N GLU A 190 -8.58 16.61 11.65
CA GLU A 190 -8.39 17.83 10.86
C GLU A 190 -7.81 17.56 9.48
N LEU A 191 -6.74 16.76 9.39
CA LEU A 191 -6.17 16.32 8.12
C LEU A 191 -7.22 15.69 7.22
N MET A 192 -8.01 14.73 7.72
CA MET A 192 -9.03 14.01 6.95
C MET A 192 -10.10 14.96 6.43
N ARG A 193 -10.58 15.89 7.27
CA ARG A 193 -11.58 16.89 6.88
C ARG A 193 -11.07 17.88 5.85
N ILE A 194 -9.85 18.42 6.01
CA ILE A 194 -9.29 19.40 5.07
C ILE A 194 -8.94 18.72 3.75
N SER A 195 -8.25 17.58 3.79
CA SER A 195 -7.87 16.85 2.57
C SER A 195 -9.07 16.41 1.75
N ALA A 196 -10.14 15.91 2.36
CA ALA A 196 -11.37 15.54 1.64
C ALA A 196 -11.97 16.74 0.89
N ARG A 197 -12.00 17.93 1.49
CA ARG A 197 -12.46 19.16 0.83
C ARG A 197 -11.55 19.58 -0.32
N VAL A 198 -10.24 19.59 -0.08
CA VAL A 198 -9.23 19.92 -1.10
C VAL A 198 -9.35 19.00 -2.30
N LEU A 199 -9.47 17.69 -2.06
CA LEU A 199 -9.60 16.69 -3.10
C LEU A 199 -10.93 16.82 -3.85
N ALA A 200 -12.05 17.04 -3.15
CA ALA A 200 -13.37 17.19 -3.78
C ALA A 200 -13.41 18.38 -4.75
N ASP A 201 -12.79 19.50 -4.38
CA ASP A 201 -12.80 20.74 -5.17
C ASP A 201 -11.68 20.79 -6.22
N HIS A 202 -10.74 19.83 -6.24
CA HIS A 202 -9.57 19.89 -7.11
C HIS A 202 -9.93 19.69 -8.60
N PRO A 203 -9.39 20.51 -9.54
CA PRO A 203 -9.67 20.39 -10.97
C PRO A 203 -9.40 19.00 -11.57
N VAL A 204 -8.40 18.28 -11.06
CA VAL A 204 -8.13 16.89 -11.46
C VAL A 204 -9.35 16.01 -11.21
N ASN A 205 -9.95 16.05 -10.02
CA ASN A 205 -11.10 15.21 -9.70
C ASN A 205 -12.36 15.65 -10.45
N GLN A 206 -12.56 16.95 -10.67
CA GLN A 206 -13.64 17.46 -11.52
C GLN A 206 -13.53 16.92 -12.95
N ARG A 207 -12.32 16.93 -13.54
CA ARG A 207 -12.05 16.36 -14.86
C ARG A 207 -12.27 14.84 -14.88
N ARG A 208 -11.77 14.12 -13.86
CA ARG A 208 -11.98 12.67 -13.74
C ARG A 208 -13.47 12.33 -13.74
N GLN A 209 -14.27 13.04 -12.95
CA GLN A 209 -15.73 12.85 -12.91
C GLN A 209 -16.40 13.18 -14.24
N ALA A 210 -16.00 14.28 -14.91
CA ALA A 210 -16.53 14.64 -16.23
C ALA A 210 -16.22 13.57 -17.31
N GLU A 211 -15.14 12.83 -17.14
CA GLU A 211 -14.74 11.70 -18.00
C GLU A 211 -15.33 10.35 -17.55
N GLY A 212 -16.17 10.32 -16.52
CA GLY A 212 -16.74 9.09 -15.96
C GLY A 212 -15.74 8.22 -15.18
N LYS A 213 -14.58 8.76 -14.81
CA LYS A 213 -13.57 8.09 -13.97
C LYS A 213 -13.88 8.31 -12.49
N ARG A 214 -13.45 7.36 -11.67
CA ARG A 214 -13.55 7.46 -10.21
C ARG A 214 -12.65 8.59 -9.68
N PRO A 215 -13.17 9.51 -8.84
CA PRO A 215 -12.37 10.56 -8.22
C PRO A 215 -11.54 10.00 -7.06
N ALA A 216 -10.35 10.54 -6.85
CA ALA A 216 -9.57 10.31 -5.64
C ALA A 216 -10.02 11.32 -4.57
N ASN A 217 -11.12 11.02 -3.87
CA ASN A 217 -11.82 11.97 -2.99
C ASN A 217 -11.46 11.83 -1.50
N SER A 218 -10.60 10.88 -1.14
CA SER A 218 -10.07 10.76 0.21
C SER A 218 -8.64 10.22 0.22
N ILE A 219 -7.92 10.49 1.31
CA ILE A 219 -6.64 9.85 1.61
C ILE A 219 -6.85 8.73 2.63
N TRP A 220 -6.05 7.67 2.52
CA TRP A 220 -6.07 6.54 3.43
C TRP A 220 -4.67 6.23 3.96
N ILE A 221 -4.48 6.37 5.27
CA ILE A 221 -3.16 6.23 5.91
C ILE A 221 -2.97 4.79 6.40
N GLY A 222 -1.87 4.14 6.01
CA GLY A 222 -1.66 2.72 6.30
C GLY A 222 -0.23 2.35 6.68
N GLY A 223 -0.10 1.27 7.47
CA GLY A 223 1.15 0.52 7.62
C GLY A 223 2.26 1.23 8.39
N GLY A 224 1.95 2.23 9.21
CA GLY A 224 2.94 3.00 9.95
C GLY A 224 3.78 2.16 10.89
N LYS A 225 5.11 2.22 10.72
CA LYS A 225 6.12 1.64 11.61
C LYS A 225 7.40 2.48 11.55
N LYS A 226 8.24 2.35 12.59
CA LYS A 226 9.58 2.94 12.68
C LYS A 226 10.54 2.14 11.81
#